data_AF-A0A960BYJ7-F1
#
_entry.id   AF-A0A960BYJ7-F1
#
_cell.length_a   1.000
_cell.length_b   1.000
_cell.length_c   1.000
_cell.angle_alpha   90.00
_cell.angle_beta   90.00
_cell.angle_gamma   90.00
#
_symmetry.space_group_name_H-M   'P 1'
#
loop_
_entity.id
_entity.type
_entity.pdbx_description
1 polymer ?
#
loop_
_entity_poly.entity_id
_entity_poly.type
_entity_poly.pdbx_seq_one_letter_code
_entity_poly.pdbx_strand_id
1 'polypeptide(L)'
;MLSTDIDGAVAQIDAAIDILESVDLSALSAADLIRLAGRCEKLLRRQAVVRGDISLEVGRRDVSDVGGAPHKVLADWLRITPAEARRRAAMVEPLA
;
A
#
# COMPACT_ATOMS: atom_id res chain seq x y z
N MET A 1 -2.78 -16.15 -9.78
CA MET A 1 -1.71 -16.39 -8.80
C MET A 1 -0.61 -15.39 -9.10
N LEU A 2 -0.06 -14.75 -8.07
CA LEU A 2 1.19 -14.02 -8.23
C LEU A 2 2.32 -15.03 -8.45
N SER A 3 3.50 -14.57 -8.86
CA SER A 3 4.68 -15.43 -8.84
C SER A 3 4.93 -15.90 -7.40
N THR A 4 5.39 -17.15 -7.21
CA THR A 4 5.72 -17.72 -5.89
C THR A 4 6.63 -16.81 -5.06
N ASP A 5 7.55 -16.09 -5.73
CA ASP A 5 8.46 -15.16 -5.07
C ASP A 5 7.73 -13.92 -4.50
N ILE A 6 6.71 -13.43 -5.20
CA ILE A 6 5.92 -12.27 -4.77
C ILE A 6 5.00 -12.67 -3.62
N ASP A 7 4.33 -13.82 -3.73
CA ASP A 7 3.48 -14.35 -2.65
C ASP A 7 4.32 -14.59 -1.38
N GLY A 8 5.52 -15.14 -1.52
CA GLY A 8 6.45 -15.31 -0.40
C GLY A 8 6.87 -13.98 0.24
N ALA A 9 7.17 -12.96 -0.57
CA ALA A 9 7.53 -11.64 -0.07
C ALA A 9 6.37 -10.94 0.68
N VAL A 10 5.14 -11.07 0.18
CA VAL A 10 3.95 -10.53 0.87
C VAL A 10 3.70 -11.27 2.18
N ALA A 11 3.79 -12.60 2.19
CA ALA A 11 3.63 -13.39 3.41
C ALA A 11 4.67 -13.04 4.49
N GLN A 12 5.90 -12.69 4.09
CA GLN A 12 6.91 -12.21 5.03
C GLN A 12 6.58 -10.83 5.62
N ILE A 13 5.95 -9.95 4.85
CA ILE A 13 5.47 -8.65 5.34
C ILE A 13 4.32 -8.87 6.33
N ASP A 14 3.35 -9.71 5.98
CA ASP A 14 2.21 -10.03 6.84
C ASP A 14 2.68 -10.61 8.19
N ALA A 15 3.57 -11.60 8.16
CA ALA A 15 4.14 -12.19 9.37
C ALA A 15 4.90 -11.16 10.24
N ALA A 16 5.57 -10.17 9.62
CA ALA A 16 6.22 -9.10 10.37
C ALA A 16 5.21 -8.12 10.99
N ILE A 17 4.07 -7.88 10.34
CA ILE A 17 2.98 -7.07 10.89
C ILE A 17 2.32 -7.81 12.06
N ASP A 18 2.05 -9.11 11.94
CA ASP A 18 1.50 -9.93 13.03
C ASP A 18 2.35 -9.82 14.31
N ILE A 19 3.69 -9.82 14.15
CA ILE A 19 4.61 -9.62 15.28
C ILE A 19 4.41 -8.24 15.89
N LEU A 20 4.31 -7.17 15.10
CA LEU A 20 4.11 -5.81 15.59
C LEU A 20 2.76 -5.65 16.29
N GLU A 21 1.71 -6.30 15.79
CA GLU A 21 0.38 -6.31 16.42
C GLU A 21 0.38 -7.03 17.77
N SER A 22 1.25 -8.03 17.95
CA SER A 22 1.38 -8.77 19.21
C SER A 22 2.17 -8.04 20.31
N VAL A 23 2.78 -6.89 20.01
CA VAL A 23 3.60 -6.13 20.97
C VAL A 23 2.70 -5.47 22.03
N ASP A 24 2.97 -5.75 23.30
CA ASP A 24 2.39 -4.99 24.41
C ASP A 24 3.01 -3.57 24.47
N LEU A 25 2.33 -2.62 23.84
CA LEU A 25 2.75 -1.21 23.81
C LEU A 25 2.75 -0.55 25.20
N SER A 26 1.97 -1.06 26.16
CA SER A 26 1.91 -0.51 27.52
C SER A 26 3.16 -0.83 28.34
N ALA A 27 3.88 -1.90 27.97
CA ALA A 27 5.14 -2.30 28.58
C ALA A 27 6.36 -1.57 28.01
N LEU A 28 6.20 -0.81 26.92
CA LEU A 28 7.31 -0.08 26.29
C LEU A 28 7.58 1.26 26.96
N SER A 29 8.86 1.67 26.95
CA SER A 29 9.23 3.03 27.35
C SER A 29 8.69 4.07 26.34
N ALA A 30 8.47 5.31 26.80
CA ALA A 30 8.05 6.39 25.92
C ALA A 30 9.04 6.63 24.75
N ALA A 31 10.34 6.45 24.99
CA ALA A 31 11.36 6.59 23.96
C ALA A 31 11.26 5.49 22.89
N ASP A 32 10.92 4.26 23.29
CA ASP A 32 10.76 3.15 22.36
C ASP A 32 9.45 3.25 21.57
N LEU A 33 8.37 3.76 22.18
CA LEU A 33 7.14 4.10 21.47
C LEU A 33 7.38 5.11 20.36
N ILE A 34 8.11 6.20 20.63
CA ILE A 34 8.44 7.21 19.62
C ILE A 34 9.30 6.62 18.50
N ARG A 35 10.30 5.79 18.84
CA ARG A 35 11.12 5.10 17.84
C ARG A 35 10.30 4.15 16.97
N LEU A 36 9.42 3.36 17.58
CA LEU A 36 8.53 2.44 16.88
C LEU A 36 7.60 3.21 15.93
N ALA A 37 6.97 4.28 16.39
CA ALA A 37 6.13 5.14 15.58
C ALA A 37 6.87 5.70 14.34
N GLY A 38 8.09 6.21 14.52
CA GLY A 38 8.91 6.69 13.41
C GLY A 38 9.29 5.60 12.40
N ARG A 39 9.51 4.36 12.86
CA ARG A 39 9.78 3.22 11.97
C ARG A 39 8.53 2.80 11.20
N CYS A 40 7.37 2.74 11.86
CA CYS A 40 6.10 2.43 11.21
C CYS A 40 5.75 3.46 10.14
N GLU A 41 5.95 4.75 10.41
CA GLU A 41 5.75 5.82 9.41
C GLU A 41 6.66 5.65 8.19
N LYS A 42 7.94 5.31 8.40
CA LYS A 42 8.87 5.04 7.29
C LYS A 42 8.43 3.83 6.46
N LEU A 43 7.93 2.77 7.08
CA LEU A 43 7.40 1.59 6.39
C LEU A 43 6.16 1.94 5.58
N LEU A 44 5.21 2.67 6.18
CA LEU A 44 3.98 3.11 5.51
C LEU A 44 4.29 3.95 4.27
N ARG A 45 5.25 4.87 4.35
CA ARG A 45 5.68 5.68 3.20
C ARG A 45 6.29 4.84 2.07
N ARG A 46 7.13 3.85 2.40
CA ARG A 46 7.69 2.93 1.39
C ARG A 46 6.58 2.11 0.73
N GLN A 47 5.65 1.59 1.50
CA GLN A 47 4.51 0.84 0.99
C GLN A 47 3.61 1.73 0.12
N ALA A 48 3.43 3.01 0.47
CA ALA A 48 2.65 3.96 -0.31
C ALA A 48 3.24 4.17 -1.72
N VAL A 49 4.57 4.23 -1.86
CA VAL A 49 5.24 4.30 -3.18
C VAL A 49 4.90 3.07 -4.02
N VAL A 50 5.10 1.86 -3.48
CA VAL A 50 4.78 0.60 -4.18
C VAL A 50 3.30 0.55 -4.60
N ARG A 51 2.38 0.97 -3.73
CA ARG A 51 0.95 1.05 -4.05
C ARG A 51 0.63 2.06 -5.14
N GLY A 52 1.35 3.18 -5.16
CA GLY A 52 1.26 4.19 -6.22
C GLY A 52 1.67 3.61 -7.57
N ASP A 53 2.83 2.95 -7.62
CA ASP A 53 3.34 2.31 -8.84
C ASP A 53 2.36 1.25 -9.38
N ILE A 54 1.80 0.41 -8.50
CA ILE A 54 0.77 -0.57 -8.88
C ILE A 54 -0.48 0.13 -9.44
N SER A 55 -0.95 1.19 -8.78
CA SER A 55 -2.15 1.93 -9.21
C SER A 55 -1.95 2.60 -10.57
N LEU A 56 -0.74 3.14 -10.80
CA LEU A 56 -0.33 3.73 -12.07
C LEU A 56 -0.33 2.69 -13.19
N GLU A 57 0.27 1.52 -12.95
CA GLU A 57 0.30 0.45 -13.94
C GLU A 57 -1.09 -0.09 -14.26
N VAL A 58 -1.98 -0.22 -13.26
CA VAL A 58 -3.39 -0.56 -13.50
C VAL A 58 -4.09 0.53 -14.32
N GLY A 59 -3.80 1.81 -14.04
CA GLY A 59 -4.35 2.94 -14.79
C GLY A 59 -3.95 2.98 -16.27
N ARG A 60 -2.84 2.33 -16.64
CA ARG A 60 -2.32 2.24 -18.02
C ARG A 60 -2.90 1.07 -18.82
N ARG A 61 -3.61 0.14 -18.19
CA ARG A 61 -4.20 -1.04 -18.86
C ARG A 61 -5.52 -0.70 -19.54
N ASP A 62 -5.81 -1.44 -20.61
CA ASP A 62 -7.06 -1.28 -21.34
C ASP A 62 -8.27 -1.71 -20.50
N VAL A 63 -9.42 -1.09 -20.76
CA VAL A 63 -10.68 -1.36 -20.05
C VAL A 63 -11.08 -2.83 -20.15
N SER A 64 -10.80 -3.47 -21.29
CA SER A 64 -11.05 -4.90 -21.52
C SER A 64 -10.19 -5.80 -20.63
N ASP A 65 -8.97 -5.38 -20.30
CA ASP A 65 -8.02 -6.18 -19.53
C ASP A 65 -8.34 -6.12 -18.02
N VAL A 66 -8.80 -4.96 -17.56
CA VAL A 66 -9.10 -4.70 -16.15
C VAL A 66 -10.57 -4.97 -15.81
N GLY A 67 -11.42 -5.20 -16.82
CA GLY A 67 -12.85 -5.49 -16.66
C GLY A 67 -13.72 -4.26 -16.37
N GLY A 68 -13.24 -3.06 -16.70
CA GLY A 68 -13.92 -1.80 -16.45
C GLY A 68 -12.98 -0.60 -16.49
N ALA A 69 -13.52 0.61 -16.28
CA ALA A 69 -12.68 1.81 -16.19
C ALA A 69 -11.70 1.66 -15.00
N PRO A 70 -10.37 1.73 -15.20
CA PRO A 70 -9.39 1.39 -14.16
C PRO A 70 -9.59 2.08 -12.81
N HIS A 71 -9.97 3.36 -12.81
CA HIS A 71 -10.25 4.10 -11.57
C HIS A 71 -11.50 3.62 -10.81
N LYS A 72 -12.51 3.06 -11.51
CA LYS A 72 -13.68 2.45 -10.86
C LYS A 72 -13.30 1.09 -10.28
N VAL A 73 -12.55 0.29 -11.04
CA VAL A 73 -12.07 -1.02 -10.60
C VAL A 73 -11.17 -0.87 -9.37
N LEU A 74 -10.22 0.08 -9.38
CA LEU A 74 -9.37 0.38 -8.22
C LEU A 74 -10.18 0.84 -7.01
N ALA A 75 -11.22 1.67 -7.19
CA ALA A 75 -12.09 2.10 -6.11
C ALA A 75 -12.81 0.91 -5.45
N ASP A 76 -13.39 0.04 -6.28
CA ASP A 76 -14.15 -1.12 -5.82
C ASP A 76 -13.25 -2.16 -5.15
N TRP A 77 -12.08 -2.47 -5.73
CA TRP A 77 -11.14 -3.47 -5.19
C TRP A 77 -10.40 -2.99 -3.94
N LEU A 78 -9.95 -1.74 -3.92
CA LEU A 78 -9.25 -1.18 -2.76
C LEU A 78 -10.20 -0.70 -1.66
N ARG A 79 -11.53 -0.76 -1.90
CA ARG A 79 -12.57 -0.24 -1.00
C ARG A 79 -12.31 1.23 -0.60
N ILE A 80 -11.86 2.02 -1.57
CA ILE A 80 -11.61 3.46 -1.42
C ILE A 80 -12.61 4.25 -2.26
N THR A 81 -12.73 5.56 -2.00
CA THR A 81 -13.61 6.39 -2.81
C THR A 81 -13.10 6.51 -4.26
N PRO A 82 -13.98 6.68 -5.26
CA PRO A 82 -13.56 6.93 -6.64
C PRO A 82 -12.66 8.16 -6.81
N ALA A 83 -12.80 9.16 -5.93
CA ALA A 83 -11.94 10.35 -5.91
C ALA A 83 -10.50 9.99 -5.48
N GLU A 84 -10.35 9.18 -4.43
CA GLU A 84 -9.04 8.70 -3.98
C GLU A 84 -8.40 7.75 -5.00
N ALA A 85 -9.20 6.91 -5.66
CA ALA A 85 -8.71 6.05 -6.74
C ALA A 85 -8.19 6.86 -7.94
N ARG A 86 -8.91 7.92 -8.35
CA ARG A 86 -8.43 8.84 -9.41
C ARG A 86 -7.15 9.57 -9.00
N ARG A 87 -7.06 10.06 -7.76
CA ARG A 87 -5.86 10.72 -7.24
C ARG A 87 -4.63 9.81 -7.32
N ARG A 88 -4.80 8.51 -7.05
CA ARG A 88 -3.71 7.51 -7.11
C ARG A 88 -3.36 7.04 -8.52
N ALA A 89 -4.30 7.12 -9.46
CA ALA A 89 -4.07 6.73 -10.86
C ALA A 89 -3.50 7.89 -11.72
N ALA A 90 -3.67 9.14 -11.28
CA ALA A 90 -3.11 10.30 -11.96
C ALA A 90 -1.62 10.46 -11.61
N MET A 91 -0.78 10.68 -12.62
CA MET A 91 0.60 11.10 -12.40
C MET A 91 0.62 12.39 -11.57
N VAL A 92 1.32 12.38 -10.44
CA VAL A 92 1.84 13.62 -9.87
C VAL A 92 3.15 13.87 -10.61
N GLU A 93 3.09 14.65 -11.70
CA GLU A 93 4.30 15.31 -12.19
C GLU A 93 4.87 16.13 -11.03
N PRO A 94 6.18 16.04 -10.73
CA PRO A 94 6.79 16.94 -9.78
C PRO A 94 6.54 18.37 -10.26
N LEU A 95 6.18 19.27 -9.35
CA LEU A 95 6.21 20.71 -9.64
C LEU A 95 7.62 21.04 -10.15
N ALA A 96 7.70 21.44 -11.42
CA ALA A 96 8.93 21.90 -12.07
C ALA A 96 9.49 23.16 -11.40
#